data_AF-A0A661RNX3-F1
#
_entry.id   AF-A0A661RNX3-F1
#
_cell.length_a   1.000
_cell.length_b   1.000
_cell.length_c   1.000
_cell.angle_alpha   90.00
_cell.angle_beta   90.00
_cell.angle_gamma   90.00
#
_symmetry.space_group_name_H-M   'P 1'
#
loop_
_entity.id
_entity.type
_entity.pdbx_description
1 polymer ?
#
loop_
_entity_poly.entity_id
_entity_poly.type
_entity_poly.pdbx_seq_one_letter_code
_entity_poly.pdbx_strand_id
1 'polypeptide(L)'
;MRSYLWRLPSWLKTTRSYPSKKRKRAFWLSWPISQIVYQHHEKMNGSGYPMGPSGEDILLEALILGIADVVEAMASHRAYRPALGIDTALAKK
;
A
#
# COMPACT_ATOMS: atom_id res chain seq x y z
N MET A 1 20.82 -17.34 49.47
CA MET A 1 19.89 -16.22 49.19
C MET A 1 20.39 -15.53 47.92
N ARG A 2 19.68 -15.30 46.82
CA ARG A 2 18.30 -15.47 46.36
C ARG A 2 18.38 -15.55 44.83
N SER A 3 17.76 -16.56 44.23
CA SER A 3 17.61 -16.75 42.79
C SER A 3 16.54 -15.82 42.23
N TYR A 4 16.90 -14.96 41.27
CA TYR A 4 15.96 -14.09 40.56
C TYR A 4 15.29 -14.88 39.42
N LEU A 5 14.28 -15.70 39.77
CA LEU A 5 13.31 -16.24 38.84
C LEU A 5 12.34 -15.12 38.43
N TRP A 6 12.44 -14.64 37.19
CA TRP A 6 11.48 -13.72 36.59
C TRP A 6 10.12 -14.40 36.43
N ARG A 7 9.25 -14.19 37.42
CA ARG A 7 7.85 -14.62 37.41
C ARG A 7 7.05 -13.54 36.66
N LEU A 8 6.87 -13.73 35.35
CA LEU A 8 6.11 -12.81 34.51
C LEU A 8 4.68 -12.59 35.05
N PRO A 9 4.13 -11.36 35.03
CA PRO A 9 2.76 -11.07 35.46
C PRO A 9 1.73 -11.90 34.66
N SER A 10 0.64 -12.33 35.32
CA SER A 10 -0.41 -13.17 34.72
C SER A 10 -1.09 -12.55 33.48
N TRP A 11 -0.95 -11.23 33.29
CA TRP A 11 -1.50 -10.46 32.19
C TRP A 11 -0.66 -10.53 30.89
N LEU A 12 0.57 -11.07 30.93
CA LEU A 12 1.40 -11.31 29.74
C LEU A 12 1.06 -12.61 28.99
N LYS A 13 0.10 -13.41 29.50
CA LYS A 13 -0.36 -14.67 28.89
C LYS A 13 -1.63 -14.52 28.06
N THR A 14 -1.88 -13.35 27.49
CA THR A 14 -3.03 -13.12 26.61
C THR A 14 -2.57 -12.81 25.19
N THR A 15 -1.76 -13.69 24.60
CA THR A 15 -1.63 -13.75 23.15
C THR A 15 -2.91 -14.35 22.58
N ARG A 16 -3.97 -13.55 22.56
CA ARG A 16 -5.20 -13.88 21.83
C ARG A 16 -4.82 -13.95 20.35
N SER A 17 -4.57 -15.17 19.87
CA SER A 17 -4.37 -15.48 18.46
C SER A 17 -5.44 -14.72 17.66
N TYR A 18 -5.01 -13.75 16.87
CA TYR A 18 -5.90 -12.89 16.10
C TYR A 18 -6.54 -13.78 15.02
N PRO A 19 -7.87 -14.00 15.02
CA PRO A 19 -8.47 -14.85 14.01
C PRO A 19 -8.28 -14.18 12.64
N SER A 20 -7.48 -14.81 11.78
CA SER A 20 -7.35 -14.44 10.38
C SER A 20 -8.70 -14.67 9.72
N LYS A 21 -9.52 -13.60 9.66
CA LYS A 21 -10.83 -13.64 9.02
C LYS A 21 -10.63 -14.10 7.57
N LYS A 22 -11.11 -15.31 7.24
CA LYS A 22 -11.20 -15.79 5.86
C LYS A 22 -12.02 -14.78 5.07
N ARG A 23 -11.35 -14.03 4.20
CA ARG A 23 -11.90 -12.94 3.39
C ARG A 23 -12.90 -13.54 2.41
N LYS A 24 -14.20 -13.41 2.67
CA LYS A 24 -15.25 -13.76 1.70
C LYS A 24 -15.07 -12.81 0.51
N ARG A 25 -14.71 -13.33 -0.67
CA ARG A 25 -14.68 -12.53 -1.91
C ARG A 25 -16.11 -12.06 -2.18
N ALA A 26 -16.31 -10.74 -2.22
CA ALA A 26 -17.58 -10.15 -2.61
C ALA A 26 -17.83 -10.48 -4.09
N PHE A 27 -18.89 -11.25 -4.35
CA PHE A 27 -19.29 -11.79 -5.66
C PHE A 27 -19.39 -10.75 -6.78
N TRP A 28 -19.56 -9.47 -6.43
CA TRP A 28 -19.76 -8.36 -7.37
C TRP A 28 -18.47 -7.71 -7.86
N LEU A 29 -17.32 -8.05 -7.28
CA LEU A 29 -16.02 -7.52 -7.72
C LEU A 29 -15.35 -8.56 -8.61
N SER A 30 -15.77 -8.62 -9.88
CA SER A 30 -15.10 -9.43 -10.91
C SER A 30 -13.67 -8.96 -11.19
N TRP A 31 -13.32 -7.75 -10.77
CA TRP A 31 -12.04 -7.12 -11.01
C TRP A 31 -10.99 -7.58 -9.98
N PRO A 32 -9.72 -7.76 -10.38
CA PRO A 32 -8.63 -8.16 -9.48
C PRO A 32 -8.15 -6.97 -8.62
N ILE A 33 -9.06 -6.30 -7.90
CA ILE A 33 -8.80 -5.07 -7.14
C ILE A 33 -7.64 -5.24 -6.15
N SER A 34 -7.52 -6.41 -5.52
CA SER A 34 -6.39 -6.68 -4.63
C SER A 34 -5.04 -6.61 -5.35
N GLN A 35 -4.97 -7.07 -6.60
CA GLN A 35 -3.75 -7.04 -7.39
C GLN A 35 -3.49 -5.63 -7.93
N ILE A 36 -4.54 -4.90 -8.31
CA ILE A 36 -4.45 -3.50 -8.72
C ILE A 36 -3.85 -2.65 -7.60
N VAL A 37 -4.41 -2.76 -6.38
CA VAL A 37 -3.89 -2.07 -5.19
C VAL A 37 -2.50 -2.58 -4.82
N TYR A 38 -2.17 -3.84 -5.10
CA TYR A 38 -0.83 -4.34 -4.82
C TYR A 38 0.22 -3.77 -5.78
N GLN A 39 -0.13 -3.55 -7.05
CA GLN A 39 0.78 -3.13 -8.11
C GLN A 39 0.79 -1.61 -8.38
N HIS A 40 -0.09 -0.80 -7.78
CA HIS A 40 -0.19 0.63 -8.13
C HIS A 40 1.05 1.48 -7.81
N HIS A 41 2.00 0.97 -7.02
CA HIS A 41 3.31 1.59 -6.79
C HIS A 41 4.43 1.03 -7.69
N GLU A 42 4.10 0.06 -8.55
CA GLU A 42 5.01 -0.45 -9.57
C GLU A 42 5.18 0.57 -10.69
N LYS A 43 6.34 0.55 -11.36
CA LYS A 43 6.67 1.48 -12.43
C LYS A 43 7.05 0.70 -13.67
N MET A 44 6.67 1.20 -14.84
CA MET A 44 7.02 0.57 -16.12
C MET A 44 8.52 0.34 -16.30
N ASN A 45 9.37 1.17 -15.68
CA ASN A 45 10.83 1.05 -15.72
C ASN A 45 11.43 0.08 -14.68
N GLY A 46 10.60 -0.65 -13.91
CA GLY A 46 11.04 -1.60 -12.89
C GLY A 46 11.57 -0.97 -11.59
N SER A 47 11.60 0.36 -11.46
CA SER A 47 12.03 1.04 -10.22
C SER A 47 10.93 1.15 -9.15
N GLY A 48 9.82 0.45 -9.37
CA GLY A 48 8.68 0.37 -8.47
C GLY A 48 8.90 -0.62 -7.33
N TYR A 49 7.91 -0.71 -6.45
CA TYR A 49 7.87 -1.68 -5.36
C TYR A 49 6.42 -2.16 -5.19
N PRO A 50 6.19 -3.36 -4.63
CA PRO A 50 7.12 -4.25 -3.91
C PRO A 50 7.84 -5.35 -4.71
N MET A 51 7.36 -5.76 -5.88
CA MET A 51 7.94 -6.87 -6.66
C MET A 51 8.91 -6.41 -7.76
N GLY A 52 8.81 -5.16 -8.22
CA GLY A 52 9.59 -4.66 -9.35
C GLY A 52 9.28 -5.26 -10.73
N PRO A 53 8.07 -5.78 -11.07
CA PRO A 53 7.72 -6.13 -12.44
C PRO A 53 7.84 -4.91 -13.35
N SER A 54 8.16 -5.14 -14.61
CA SER A 54 8.39 -4.09 -15.61
C SER A 54 7.54 -4.31 -16.86
N GLY A 55 7.16 -3.23 -17.54
CA GLY A 55 6.41 -3.31 -18.78
C GLY A 55 5.04 -4.00 -18.65
N GLU A 56 4.85 -5.06 -19.44
CA GLU A 56 3.56 -5.75 -19.63
C GLU A 56 3.11 -6.61 -18.43
N ASP A 57 3.99 -6.82 -17.45
CA ASP A 57 3.69 -7.58 -16.23
C ASP A 57 2.84 -6.80 -15.21
N ILE A 58 2.68 -5.49 -15.42
CA ILE A 58 1.87 -4.61 -14.58
C ILE A 58 0.47 -4.50 -15.17
N LEU A 59 -0.56 -4.71 -14.34
CA LEU A 59 -1.96 -4.51 -14.73
C LEU A 59 -2.18 -3.06 -15.20
N LEU A 60 -2.89 -2.89 -16.31
CA LEU A 60 -3.22 -1.57 -16.87
C LEU A 60 -3.95 -0.70 -15.84
N GLU A 61 -4.87 -1.29 -15.08
CA GLU A 61 -5.61 -0.60 -14.03
C GLU A 61 -4.69 -0.12 -12.90
N ALA A 62 -3.62 -0.86 -12.60
CA ALA A 62 -2.64 -0.44 -11.61
C ALA A 62 -1.82 0.76 -12.10
N LEU A 63 -1.48 0.80 -13.40
CA LEU A 63 -0.81 1.96 -14.01
C LEU A 63 -1.71 3.20 -13.98
N ILE A 64 -2.99 3.07 -14.33
CA ILE A 64 -3.96 4.17 -14.28
C ILE A 64 -4.08 4.70 -12.84
N LEU A 65 -4.19 3.80 -11.86
CA LEU A 65 -4.27 4.17 -10.45
C LEU A 65 -2.99 4.85 -9.95
N GLY A 66 -1.81 4.37 -10.36
CA GLY A 66 -0.53 4.97 -10.01
C GLY A 66 -0.36 6.39 -10.58
N ILE A 67 -0.80 6.64 -11.81
CA ILE A 67 -0.80 7.99 -12.41
C ILE A 67 -1.75 8.91 -11.63
N ALA A 68 -2.95 8.43 -11.31
CA ALA A 68 -3.92 9.19 -10.52
C ALA A 68 -3.37 9.58 -9.14
N ASP A 69 -2.69 8.65 -8.46
CA ASP A 69 -2.08 8.91 -7.14
C ASP A 69 -0.97 9.97 -7.21
N VAL A 70 -0.13 9.94 -8.26
CA VAL A 70 0.92 10.95 -8.46
C VAL A 70 0.34 12.33 -8.75
N VAL A 71 -0.67 12.41 -9.63
CA VAL A 71 -1.33 13.68 -9.96
C VAL A 71 -1.98 14.27 -8.71
N GLU A 72 -2.70 13.45 -7.94
CA GLU A 72 -3.31 13.88 -6.68
C GLU A 72 -2.26 14.33 -5.66
N ALA A 73 -1.13 13.61 -5.55
CA ALA A 73 -0.03 13.98 -4.67
C ALA A 73 0.63 15.32 -5.04
N MET A 74 0.58 15.73 -6.31
CA MET A 74 1.13 17.00 -6.80
C MET A 74 0.12 18.16 -6.68
N ALA A 75 -1.16 17.88 -6.91
CA ALA A 75 -2.23 18.87 -6.90
C ALA A 75 -2.76 19.17 -5.49
N SER A 76 -2.66 18.23 -4.56
CA SER A 76 -3.14 18.42 -3.19
C SER A 76 -2.20 19.27 -2.33
N HIS A 77 -2.78 20.14 -1.50
CA HIS A 77 -2.04 20.89 -0.51
C HIS A 77 -1.70 19.98 0.69
N ARG A 78 -0.41 19.80 0.99
CA ARG A 78 0.05 19.02 2.16
C ARG A 78 0.64 19.95 3.20
N ALA A 79 0.61 19.57 4.48
CA ALA A 79 1.05 20.43 5.59
C ALA A 79 2.48 20.99 5.43
N TYR A 80 3.34 20.31 4.66
CA TYR A 80 4.73 20.68 4.41
C TYR A 80 5.03 21.05 2.95
N ARG A 81 4.01 21.08 2.08
CA ARG A 81 4.20 21.36 0.65
C ARG A 81 2.94 22.01 0.06
N PRO A 82 3.00 23.28 -0.39
CA PRO A 82 1.89 23.90 -1.10
C PRO A 82 1.65 23.14 -2.42
N ALA A 83 0.40 23.12 -2.85
CA ALA A 83 0.00 22.51 -4.12
C ALA A 83 0.81 23.15 -5.27
N LEU A 84 1.35 22.32 -6.17
CA LEU A 84 2.13 22.81 -7.31
C LEU A 84 1.24 23.28 -8.47
N GLY A 85 -0.08 23.09 -8.38
CA GLY A 85 -1.01 23.35 -9.47
C GLY A 85 -1.02 22.22 -10.52
N ILE A 86 -2.15 22.12 -11.24
CA ILE A 86 -2.36 21.10 -12.28
C ILE A 86 -1.36 21.24 -13.44
N ASP A 87 -0.99 22.48 -13.80
CA ASP A 87 -0.06 22.73 -14.90
C ASP A 87 1.33 22.09 -14.65
N THR A 88 1.82 22.19 -13.42
CA THR A 88 3.09 21.55 -13.01
C THR A 88 2.97 20.02 -12.96
N ALA A 89 1.79 19.50 -12.62
CA ALA A 89 1.54 18.06 -12.60
C ALA A 89 1.55 17.45 -14.00
N LEU A 90 1.04 18.18 -15.00
CA LEU A 90 1.02 17.75 -16.41
C LEU A 90 2.37 17.93 -17.12
N ALA A 91 3.19 18.89 -16.67
CA ALA A 91 4.49 19.18 -17.29
C ALA A 91 5.60 18.18 -16.93
N LYS A 92 5.48 17.42 -15.83
CA LYS A 92 6.49 16.42 -15.43
C LYS A 92 6.26 15.10 -16.18
N LYS A 93 7.22 14.74 -17.02
CA LYS A 93 7.26 13.51 -17.83
C LYS A 93 8.36 12.58 -17.34
#